data_AF-A0A350M0I6-F1
#
_entry.id   AF-A0A350M0I6-F1
#
_cell.length_a   1.000
_cell.length_b   1.000
_cell.length_c   1.000
_cell.angle_alpha   90.00
_cell.angle_beta   90.00
_cell.angle_gamma   90.00
#
_symmetry.space_group_name_H-M   'P 1'
#
loop_
_entity.id
_entity.type
_entity.pdbx_description
1 polymer ?
#
loop_
_entity_poly.entity_id
_entity_poly.type
_entity_poly.pdbx_seq_one_letter_code
_entity_poly.pdbx_strand_id
1 'polypeptide(L)'
;MSQLEVIKGYMDELNGNKDNNAPAFLKLHELFMEGKTPENIEGHHYGVPIGLKTGDLKGPLSDCGNFVGFLWSSLLADVSPWVGKSFSPIVSSELSKYTEGREEKKFLTCLGINHFNKVPESAFNLASILILTFWMNLEDAPEDERRIFGYEKNGGLFIAKKAPSVYSETDREVFSLNYRWKNLNNLPPLNLLIDELVEIENGLYLGQLLFATKNILFPYDPNLPSKEYDYQHFGYFLLMDETWRDEAKRLFPQIGIPESVEPSISSKFTTFTFAEPLDGNVDDRILEMINKDMEGKNILELLKFYSDGLRGVRVKKDSPYLKKLNELFNRGISPSFMDGYLHGCLVAFYSEGIFGAWGLDSLNIAWNLVRHFSPWIGKIFFSITPSRLMELTDGNERGEVPTFWGENTYSAKTIKERITLGIMKALRIWTERPTPSEKEKGIALKSFFFIGHSATSVNPDNLGKKVFQFNYRWPKLRTMPPDNWCIDEIVQIAEGLYLGQLLYATRNLFQRYFPDKEPSFYDYKLFGYFLLIDDEWHKIRLNIGFDLDNA
;
A
#
# COMPACT_ATOMS: atom_id res chain seq x y z
N MET A 1 -21.29 9.83 -28.22
CA MET A 1 -21.43 8.78 -27.20
C MET A 1 -20.34 7.76 -27.49
N SER A 2 -19.40 7.56 -26.58
CA SER A 2 -18.31 6.59 -26.76
C SER A 2 -18.81 5.15 -26.58
N GLN A 3 -18.05 4.17 -27.06
CA GLN A 3 -18.35 2.75 -26.88
C GLN A 3 -18.45 2.41 -25.37
N LEU A 4 -17.57 2.98 -24.53
CA LEU A 4 -17.62 2.78 -23.08
C LEU A 4 -18.86 3.40 -22.43
N GLU A 5 -19.37 4.53 -22.93
CA GLU A 5 -20.64 5.11 -22.46
C GLU A 5 -21.83 4.19 -22.75
N VAL A 6 -21.84 3.53 -23.91
CA VAL A 6 -22.88 2.53 -24.26
C VAL A 6 -22.82 1.34 -23.31
N ILE A 7 -21.63 0.79 -23.08
CA ILE A 7 -21.44 -0.34 -22.14
C ILE A 7 -21.83 0.07 -20.71
N LYS A 8 -21.45 1.27 -20.27
CA LYS A 8 -21.86 1.83 -18.96
C LYS A 8 -23.38 1.90 -18.85
N GLY A 9 -24.07 2.30 -19.92
CA GLY A 9 -25.53 2.28 -19.98
C GLY A 9 -26.13 0.87 -19.80
N TYR A 10 -25.50 -0.15 -20.40
CA TYR A 10 -25.92 -1.55 -20.18
C TYR A 10 -25.66 -2.01 -18.73
N MET A 11 -24.55 -1.62 -18.13
CA MET A 11 -24.26 -1.89 -16.71
C MET A 11 -25.32 -1.29 -15.79
N ASP A 12 -25.72 -0.05 -16.07
CA ASP A 12 -26.75 0.64 -15.29
C ASP A 12 -28.14 -0.01 -15.44
N GLU A 13 -28.46 -0.57 -16.61
CA GLU A 13 -29.68 -1.36 -16.85
C GLU A 13 -29.67 -2.71 -16.09
N LEU A 14 -28.49 -3.30 -15.93
CA LEU A 14 -28.30 -4.60 -15.27
C LEU A 14 -28.17 -4.49 -13.74
N ASN A 15 -27.88 -3.30 -13.21
CA ASN A 15 -27.68 -3.11 -11.78
C ASN A 15 -28.96 -3.47 -10.97
N GLY A 16 -28.86 -4.47 -10.09
CA GLY A 16 -29.98 -4.99 -9.32
C GLY A 16 -31.00 -5.81 -10.14
N ASN A 17 -30.78 -6.00 -11.44
CA ASN A 17 -31.65 -6.78 -12.31
C ASN A 17 -31.29 -8.27 -12.21
N LYS A 18 -32.28 -9.11 -11.91
CA LYS A 18 -32.13 -10.57 -11.77
C LYS A 18 -32.58 -11.35 -13.01
N ASP A 19 -33.03 -10.66 -14.06
CA ASP A 19 -33.46 -11.28 -15.31
C ASP A 19 -32.25 -11.64 -16.19
N ASN A 20 -31.97 -12.94 -16.32
CA ASN A 20 -30.91 -13.47 -17.18
C ASN A 20 -31.15 -13.20 -18.69
N ASN A 21 -32.36 -12.72 -19.06
CA ASN A 21 -32.76 -12.35 -20.41
C ASN A 21 -32.99 -10.84 -20.56
N ALA A 22 -32.50 -10.01 -19.64
CA ALA A 22 -32.58 -8.57 -19.76
C ALA A 22 -32.05 -8.09 -21.14
N PRO A 23 -32.67 -7.08 -21.77
CA PRO A 23 -32.26 -6.61 -23.10
C PRO A 23 -30.76 -6.27 -23.20
N ALA A 24 -30.17 -5.71 -22.15
CA ALA A 24 -28.72 -5.51 -22.05
C ALA A 24 -27.90 -6.80 -22.23
N PHE A 25 -28.29 -7.91 -21.62
CA PHE A 25 -27.59 -9.20 -21.81
C PHE A 25 -27.70 -9.72 -23.24
N LEU A 26 -28.86 -9.54 -23.90
CA LEU A 26 -29.03 -9.94 -25.30
C LEU A 26 -28.13 -9.10 -26.21
N LYS A 27 -28.05 -7.78 -25.99
CA LYS A 27 -27.15 -6.90 -26.75
C LYS A 27 -25.67 -7.26 -26.54
N LEU A 28 -25.27 -7.59 -25.31
CA LEU A 28 -23.90 -8.02 -25.00
C LEU A 28 -23.59 -9.37 -25.66
N HIS A 29 -24.56 -10.29 -25.72
CA HIS A 29 -24.40 -11.55 -26.43
C HIS A 29 -24.17 -11.32 -27.93
N GLU A 30 -24.99 -10.49 -28.59
CA GLU A 30 -24.79 -10.14 -30.01
C GLU A 30 -23.44 -9.47 -30.25
N LEU A 31 -23.04 -8.50 -29.41
CA LEU A 31 -21.71 -7.88 -29.49
C LEU A 31 -20.59 -8.90 -29.31
N PHE A 32 -20.76 -9.85 -28.39
CA PHE A 32 -19.81 -10.92 -28.21
C PHE A 32 -19.69 -11.70 -29.52
N MET A 33 -20.81 -12.20 -30.06
CA MET A 33 -20.87 -13.01 -31.28
C MET A 33 -20.25 -12.33 -32.52
N GLU A 34 -20.42 -11.02 -32.65
CA GLU A 34 -19.85 -10.22 -33.76
C GLU A 34 -18.38 -9.81 -33.52
N GLY A 35 -17.87 -9.88 -32.29
CA GLY A 35 -16.50 -9.49 -31.95
C GLY A 35 -15.42 -10.31 -32.69
N LYS A 36 -14.28 -9.68 -32.96
CA LYS A 36 -13.13 -10.38 -33.57
C LYS A 36 -12.41 -11.20 -32.52
N THR A 37 -11.94 -12.40 -32.87
CA THR A 37 -11.02 -13.14 -32.01
C THR A 37 -9.64 -12.46 -31.98
N PRO A 38 -9.15 -11.97 -30.81
CA PRO A 38 -7.87 -11.28 -30.71
C PRO A 38 -6.71 -12.14 -31.24
N GLU A 39 -5.85 -11.56 -32.07
CA GLU A 39 -4.64 -12.24 -32.57
C GLU A 39 -3.50 -12.22 -31.55
N ASN A 40 -3.39 -11.12 -30.81
CA ASN A 40 -2.48 -10.94 -29.70
C ASN A 40 -3.20 -10.17 -28.59
N ILE A 41 -2.92 -10.52 -27.34
CA ILE A 41 -3.27 -9.74 -26.16
C ILE A 41 -2.09 -9.86 -25.20
N GLU A 42 -1.48 -8.72 -24.88
CA GLU A 42 -0.26 -8.63 -24.08
C GLU A 42 -0.32 -7.38 -23.22
N GLY A 43 0.30 -7.44 -22.04
CA GLY A 43 0.34 -6.34 -21.10
C GLY A 43 -0.91 -6.22 -20.25
N HIS A 44 -1.01 -5.10 -19.55
CA HIS A 44 -2.07 -4.82 -18.58
C HIS A 44 -3.33 -4.28 -19.25
N HIS A 45 -4.48 -4.80 -18.83
CA HIS A 45 -5.78 -4.34 -19.24
C HIS A 45 -6.65 -4.06 -18.01
N TYR A 46 -7.21 -2.86 -17.95
CA TYR A 46 -8.19 -2.45 -16.96
C TYR A 46 -9.50 -3.19 -17.18
N GLY A 47 -10.19 -3.56 -16.10
CA GLY A 47 -11.38 -4.40 -16.19
C GLY A 47 -12.55 -3.94 -15.33
N VAL A 48 -13.76 -4.12 -15.86
CA VAL A 48 -15.01 -3.94 -15.11
C VAL A 48 -15.97 -5.10 -15.34
N PRO A 49 -16.60 -5.66 -14.29
CA PRO A 49 -17.70 -6.59 -14.49
C PRO A 49 -18.90 -5.81 -15.02
N ILE A 50 -19.55 -6.33 -16.07
CA ILE A 50 -20.70 -5.64 -16.68
C ILE A 50 -22.01 -6.06 -15.98
N GLY A 51 -22.15 -7.35 -15.69
CA GLY A 51 -23.31 -7.91 -15.00
C GLY A 51 -23.22 -9.43 -14.92
N LEU A 52 -23.81 -10.00 -13.87
CA LEU A 52 -23.81 -11.44 -13.62
C LEU A 52 -25.19 -12.03 -13.89
N LYS A 53 -25.19 -13.22 -14.50
CA LYS A 53 -26.37 -14.08 -14.60
C LYS A 53 -26.40 -15.02 -13.40
N THR A 54 -27.61 -15.36 -12.94
CA THR A 54 -27.81 -16.39 -11.90
C THR A 54 -27.68 -17.82 -12.44
N GLY A 55 -27.41 -17.98 -13.73
CA GLY A 55 -27.31 -19.25 -14.44
C GLY A 55 -28.66 -19.71 -15.01
N ASP A 56 -28.62 -20.60 -16.01
CA ASP A 56 -29.82 -21.03 -16.76
C ASP A 56 -30.43 -22.36 -16.25
N LEU A 57 -29.96 -22.87 -15.10
CA LEU A 57 -30.41 -24.14 -14.53
C LEU A 57 -31.85 -24.10 -14.02
N LYS A 58 -32.66 -25.06 -14.48
CA LYS A 58 -33.95 -25.43 -13.88
C LYS A 58 -33.80 -26.78 -13.17
N GLY A 59 -34.16 -26.86 -11.87
CA GLY A 59 -34.14 -28.09 -11.08
C GLY A 59 -33.31 -28.01 -9.78
N PRO A 60 -33.16 -29.11 -9.01
CA PRO A 60 -32.57 -29.10 -7.66
C PRO A 60 -31.05 -28.81 -7.60
N LEU A 61 -30.35 -28.81 -8.74
CA LEU A 61 -28.96 -28.34 -8.84
C LEU A 61 -28.85 -26.84 -9.18
N SER A 62 -29.97 -26.17 -9.47
CA SER A 62 -30.01 -24.71 -9.64
C SER A 62 -29.49 -24.00 -8.39
N ASP A 63 -29.67 -24.58 -7.21
CA ASP A 63 -29.17 -24.05 -5.94
C ASP A 63 -27.63 -23.95 -5.88
N CYS A 64 -26.87 -24.79 -6.61
CA CYS A 64 -25.40 -24.70 -6.65
C CYS A 64 -24.90 -23.62 -7.63
N GLY A 65 -25.50 -23.53 -8.82
CA GLY A 65 -25.21 -22.43 -9.77
C GLY A 65 -25.65 -21.08 -9.19
N ASN A 66 -26.83 -21.05 -8.55
CA ASN A 66 -27.32 -19.93 -7.77
C ASN A 66 -26.44 -19.64 -6.55
N PHE A 67 -25.80 -20.63 -5.92
CA PHE A 67 -24.90 -20.40 -4.77
C PHE A 67 -23.56 -19.81 -5.20
N VAL A 68 -22.96 -20.25 -6.31
CA VAL A 68 -21.75 -19.64 -6.89
C VAL A 68 -22.08 -18.25 -7.44
N GLY A 69 -23.20 -18.09 -8.13
CA GLY A 69 -23.72 -16.80 -8.59
C GLY A 69 -24.10 -15.86 -7.43
N PHE A 70 -24.67 -16.39 -6.33
CA PHE A 70 -24.98 -15.65 -5.10
C PHE A 70 -23.72 -15.25 -4.36
N LEU A 71 -22.73 -16.14 -4.21
CA LEU A 71 -21.43 -15.83 -3.62
C LEU A 71 -20.72 -14.75 -4.44
N TRP A 72 -20.65 -14.92 -5.76
CA TRP A 72 -19.99 -13.97 -6.65
C TRP A 72 -20.73 -12.62 -6.70
N SER A 73 -22.06 -12.60 -6.80
CA SER A 73 -22.86 -11.37 -6.75
C SER A 73 -22.88 -10.69 -5.36
N SER A 74 -22.80 -11.45 -4.27
CA SER A 74 -22.71 -10.91 -2.91
C SER A 74 -21.31 -10.38 -2.57
N LEU A 75 -20.25 -10.95 -3.16
CA LEU A 75 -18.87 -10.46 -3.06
C LEU A 75 -18.61 -9.23 -3.94
N LEU A 76 -19.46 -9.01 -4.96
CA LEU A 76 -19.37 -7.90 -5.92
C LEU A 76 -20.42 -6.81 -5.69
N ALA A 77 -21.14 -6.83 -4.56
CA ALA A 77 -22.17 -5.86 -4.27
C ALA A 77 -21.58 -4.44 -4.08
N ASP A 78 -22.15 -3.50 -4.84
CA ASP A 78 -21.86 -2.07 -5.00
C ASP A 78 -20.49 -1.67 -5.58
N VAL A 79 -19.37 -2.32 -5.24
CA VAL A 79 -18.05 -2.04 -5.86
C VAL A 79 -17.23 -3.31 -5.98
N SER A 80 -17.02 -3.78 -7.22
CA SER A 80 -16.17 -4.94 -7.52
C SER A 80 -14.71 -4.68 -7.14
N PRO A 81 -14.06 -5.56 -6.36
CA PRO A 81 -12.62 -5.47 -6.11
C PRO A 81 -11.80 -5.91 -7.33
N TRP A 82 -12.36 -6.63 -8.31
CA TRP A 82 -11.65 -6.98 -9.54
C TRP A 82 -11.54 -5.78 -10.47
N VAL A 83 -10.32 -5.50 -10.94
CA VAL A 83 -9.98 -4.28 -11.70
C VAL A 83 -9.20 -4.52 -12.98
N GLY A 84 -8.96 -5.78 -13.38
CA GLY A 84 -8.30 -6.07 -14.65
C GLY A 84 -7.58 -7.41 -14.73
N LYS A 85 -6.86 -7.58 -15.84
CA LYS A 85 -6.00 -8.74 -16.11
C LYS A 85 -4.71 -8.31 -16.82
N SER A 86 -3.63 -9.05 -16.63
CA SER A 86 -2.44 -8.95 -17.46
C SER A 86 -2.16 -10.23 -18.20
N PHE A 87 -1.55 -10.10 -19.38
CA PHE A 87 -1.20 -11.22 -20.26
C PHE A 87 0.29 -11.13 -20.58
N SER A 88 1.03 -12.20 -20.27
CA SER A 88 2.46 -12.32 -20.56
C SER A 88 2.72 -13.53 -21.46
N PRO A 89 3.42 -13.39 -22.60
CA PRO A 89 3.76 -14.52 -23.45
C PRO A 89 4.53 -15.59 -22.68
N ILE A 90 4.08 -16.85 -22.73
CA ILE A 90 4.70 -17.95 -21.98
C ILE A 90 5.67 -18.76 -22.85
N VAL A 91 6.82 -19.15 -22.32
CA VAL A 91 7.78 -20.04 -23.02
C VAL A 91 7.36 -21.51 -22.89
N SER A 92 7.71 -22.35 -23.88
CA SER A 92 7.24 -23.75 -23.95
C SER A 92 7.58 -24.60 -22.71
N SER A 93 8.76 -24.36 -22.12
CA SER A 93 9.17 -25.06 -20.90
C SER A 93 8.30 -24.72 -19.69
N GLU A 94 7.81 -23.49 -19.58
CA GLU A 94 6.91 -23.07 -18.51
C GLU A 94 5.48 -23.50 -18.78
N LEU A 95 5.03 -23.40 -20.03
CA LEU A 95 3.73 -23.93 -20.45
C LEU A 95 3.60 -25.41 -20.10
N SER A 96 4.63 -26.22 -20.41
CA SER A 96 4.65 -27.64 -20.07
C SER A 96 4.59 -27.90 -18.56
N LYS A 97 5.10 -27.00 -17.72
CA LYS A 97 4.99 -27.13 -16.26
C LYS A 97 3.55 -26.92 -15.81
N TYR A 98 2.88 -25.89 -16.31
CA TYR A 98 1.49 -25.59 -15.92
C TYR A 98 0.48 -26.59 -16.49
N THR A 99 0.74 -27.13 -17.67
CA THR A 99 -0.20 -27.99 -18.42
C THR A 99 0.18 -29.47 -18.41
N GLU A 100 1.21 -29.84 -17.64
CA GLU A 100 1.76 -31.20 -17.60
C GLU A 100 2.16 -31.73 -19.00
N GLY A 101 2.62 -30.83 -19.88
CA GLY A 101 3.03 -31.15 -21.24
C GLY A 101 1.87 -31.45 -22.20
N ARG A 102 0.62 -31.24 -21.79
CA ARG A 102 -0.57 -31.51 -22.60
C ARG A 102 -0.91 -30.38 -23.58
N GLU A 103 -0.30 -29.21 -23.42
CA GLU A 103 -0.43 -28.09 -24.34
C GLU A 103 0.87 -27.87 -25.12
N GLU A 104 0.75 -27.77 -26.44
CA GLU A 104 1.84 -27.43 -27.35
C GLU A 104 1.70 -25.96 -27.78
N LYS A 105 2.81 -25.22 -27.76
CA LYS A 105 2.85 -23.82 -28.22
C LYS A 105 2.76 -23.75 -29.75
N LYS A 106 1.57 -23.99 -30.31
CA LYS A 106 1.27 -23.87 -31.75
C LYS A 106 0.89 -22.44 -32.16
N PHE A 107 0.31 -21.69 -31.23
CA PHE A 107 -0.10 -20.30 -31.39
C PHE A 107 0.42 -19.47 -30.21
N LEU A 108 0.26 -18.13 -30.27
CA LEU A 108 0.54 -17.29 -29.13
C LEU A 108 -0.28 -17.79 -27.93
N THR A 109 0.44 -18.13 -26.87
CA THR A 109 -0.10 -18.60 -25.60
C THR A 109 0.46 -17.67 -24.53
N CYS A 110 -0.40 -17.21 -23.63
CA CYS A 110 -0.03 -16.30 -22.57
C CYS A 110 -0.29 -16.95 -21.21
N LEU A 111 0.57 -16.69 -20.24
CA LEU A 111 0.24 -16.79 -18.83
C LEU A 111 -0.44 -15.48 -18.45
N GLY A 112 -1.65 -15.56 -17.91
CA GLY A 112 -2.34 -14.37 -17.41
C GLY A 112 -2.69 -14.47 -15.94
N ILE A 113 -2.97 -13.31 -15.37
CA ILE A 113 -3.27 -13.13 -13.95
C ILE A 113 -4.36 -12.07 -13.78
N ASN A 114 -5.17 -12.18 -12.73
CA ASN A 114 -6.19 -11.19 -12.38
C ASN A 114 -5.65 -10.17 -11.37
N HIS A 115 -6.18 -8.96 -11.45
CA HIS A 115 -5.81 -7.82 -10.62
C HIS A 115 -6.98 -7.33 -9.78
N PHE A 116 -6.71 -6.97 -8.52
CA PHE A 116 -7.73 -6.55 -7.56
C PHE A 116 -7.31 -5.32 -6.74
N ASN A 117 -8.27 -4.48 -6.37
CA ASN A 117 -8.14 -3.37 -5.42
C ASN A 117 -8.74 -3.72 -4.06
N LYS A 118 -8.21 -3.11 -2.99
CA LYS A 118 -8.85 -3.08 -1.68
C LYS A 118 -9.87 -1.95 -1.67
N VAL A 119 -11.14 -2.32 -1.60
CA VAL A 119 -12.24 -1.33 -1.57
C VAL A 119 -12.37 -0.76 -0.15
N PRO A 120 -12.21 0.56 0.09
CA PRO A 120 -12.10 1.11 1.45
C PRO A 120 -13.42 1.21 2.24
N GLU A 121 -14.59 1.13 1.59
CA GLU A 121 -15.80 1.79 2.13
C GLU A 121 -16.91 0.89 2.68
N SER A 122 -16.69 -0.41 2.93
CA SER A 122 -17.74 -1.22 3.59
C SER A 122 -17.18 -2.40 4.38
N ALA A 123 -17.76 -2.66 5.57
CA ALA A 123 -17.42 -3.81 6.40
C ALA A 123 -17.73 -5.17 5.73
N PHE A 124 -18.68 -5.19 4.78
CA PHE A 124 -18.95 -6.36 3.93
C PHE A 124 -17.84 -6.59 2.90
N ASN A 125 -17.22 -5.52 2.40
CA ASN A 125 -16.19 -5.60 1.35
C ASN A 125 -14.85 -6.08 1.92
N LEU A 126 -14.53 -5.77 3.18
CA LEU A 126 -13.36 -6.35 3.88
C LEU A 126 -13.48 -7.88 4.06
N ALA A 127 -14.67 -8.38 4.37
CA ALA A 127 -14.92 -9.82 4.42
C ALA A 127 -14.82 -10.46 3.02
N SER A 128 -15.26 -9.75 1.98
CA SER A 128 -15.15 -10.21 0.59
C SER A 128 -13.70 -10.41 0.15
N ILE A 129 -12.80 -9.48 0.47
CA ILE A 129 -11.38 -9.57 0.13
C ILE A 129 -10.69 -10.68 0.92
N LEU A 130 -11.07 -10.94 2.17
CA LEU A 130 -10.52 -12.07 2.93
C LEU A 130 -10.93 -13.42 2.32
N ILE A 131 -12.18 -13.53 1.87
CA ILE A 131 -12.68 -14.73 1.17
C ILE A 131 -12.00 -14.87 -0.20
N LEU A 132 -11.89 -13.79 -0.98
CA LEU A 132 -11.21 -13.77 -2.27
C LEU A 132 -9.71 -14.03 -2.13
N THR A 133 -9.05 -13.50 -1.10
CA THR A 133 -7.62 -13.77 -0.81
C THR A 133 -7.39 -15.24 -0.54
N PHE A 134 -8.28 -15.86 0.25
CA PHE A 134 -8.21 -17.29 0.52
C PHE A 134 -8.53 -18.15 -0.72
N TRP A 135 -9.52 -17.79 -1.54
CA TRP A 135 -9.93 -18.58 -2.72
C TRP A 135 -9.07 -18.39 -3.96
N MET A 136 -8.54 -17.18 -4.17
CA MET A 136 -7.77 -16.82 -5.37
C MET A 136 -6.25 -16.79 -5.11
N ASN A 137 -5.83 -17.15 -3.90
CA ASN A 137 -4.44 -17.07 -3.43
C ASN A 137 -3.82 -15.70 -3.75
N LEU A 138 -4.52 -14.62 -3.34
CA LEU A 138 -4.12 -13.28 -3.72
C LEU A 138 -2.81 -12.87 -3.03
N GLU A 139 -1.83 -12.51 -3.84
CA GLU A 139 -0.55 -11.96 -3.41
C GLU A 139 -0.57 -10.44 -3.57
N ASP A 140 0.23 -9.72 -2.78
CA ASP A 140 0.41 -8.29 -3.00
C ASP A 140 1.11 -8.06 -4.34
N ALA A 141 0.56 -7.16 -5.14
CA ALA A 141 1.18 -6.78 -6.39
C ALA A 141 2.55 -6.11 -6.16
N PRO A 142 3.55 -6.35 -7.03
CA PRO A 142 4.79 -5.60 -7.06
C PRO A 142 4.55 -4.08 -7.07
N GLU A 143 5.32 -3.30 -6.31
CA GLU A 143 5.07 -1.87 -6.13
C GLU A 143 5.13 -1.04 -7.42
N ASP A 144 6.00 -1.44 -8.35
CA ASP A 144 6.10 -0.87 -9.69
C ASP A 144 4.80 -1.09 -10.48
N GLU A 145 4.26 -2.31 -10.44
CA GLU A 145 2.95 -2.64 -11.04
C GLU A 145 1.81 -1.84 -10.38
N ARG A 146 1.80 -1.73 -9.05
CA ARG A 146 0.80 -0.93 -8.32
C ARG A 146 0.86 0.54 -8.71
N ARG A 147 2.05 1.11 -8.89
CA ARG A 147 2.22 2.51 -9.27
C ARG A 147 1.82 2.78 -10.72
N ILE A 148 2.18 1.89 -11.63
CA ILE A 148 1.94 2.07 -13.07
C ILE A 148 0.46 1.81 -13.39
N PHE A 149 -0.10 0.75 -12.81
CA PHE A 149 -1.41 0.23 -13.18
C PHE A 149 -2.48 0.45 -12.12
N GLY A 150 -2.14 0.65 -10.85
CA GLY A 150 -3.10 1.03 -9.80
C GLY A 150 -3.81 -0.11 -9.07
N TYR A 151 -3.60 -1.36 -9.48
CA TYR A 151 -4.12 -2.53 -8.75
C TYR A 151 -3.31 -2.83 -7.48
N GLU A 152 -3.86 -3.55 -6.51
CA GLU A 152 -3.17 -3.85 -5.23
C GLU A 152 -2.80 -5.31 -5.02
N LYS A 153 -3.57 -6.23 -5.62
CA LYS A 153 -3.45 -7.67 -5.42
C LYS A 153 -3.45 -8.40 -6.76
N ASN A 154 -2.69 -9.47 -6.82
CA ASN A 154 -2.54 -10.35 -7.98
C ASN A 154 -2.99 -11.77 -7.60
N GLY A 155 -3.70 -12.47 -8.47
CA GLY A 155 -3.99 -13.89 -8.27
C GLY A 155 -4.92 -14.47 -9.33
N GLY A 156 -5.32 -15.73 -9.14
CA GLY A 156 -6.12 -16.44 -10.14
C GLY A 156 -5.42 -16.54 -11.49
N LEU A 157 -4.33 -17.32 -11.56
CA LEU A 157 -3.57 -17.52 -12.79
C LEU A 157 -4.42 -18.26 -13.84
N PHE A 158 -4.16 -18.01 -15.12
CA PHE A 158 -4.81 -18.73 -16.21
C PHE A 158 -3.87 -18.90 -17.41
N ILE A 159 -4.13 -19.94 -18.20
CA ILE A 159 -3.48 -20.12 -19.51
C ILE A 159 -4.42 -19.58 -20.58
N ALA A 160 -3.96 -18.58 -21.31
CA ALA A 160 -4.74 -17.93 -22.36
C ALA A 160 -4.23 -18.29 -23.76
N LYS A 161 -5.13 -18.66 -24.66
CA LYS A 161 -4.82 -18.96 -26.06
C LYS A 161 -6.06 -18.88 -26.93
N LYS A 162 -5.86 -18.85 -28.25
CA LYS A 162 -6.92 -19.14 -29.21
C LYS A 162 -7.40 -20.59 -29.08
N ALA A 163 -8.72 -20.76 -29.01
CA ALA A 163 -9.37 -22.07 -29.01
C ALA A 163 -10.82 -21.93 -29.49
N PRO A 164 -11.47 -23.03 -29.92
CA PRO A 164 -12.93 -23.05 -30.05
C PRO A 164 -13.60 -22.74 -28.72
N SER A 165 -14.73 -22.02 -28.78
CA SER A 165 -15.60 -21.77 -27.63
C SER A 165 -16.00 -23.08 -26.94
N VAL A 166 -16.02 -23.07 -25.61
CA VAL A 166 -16.56 -24.14 -24.78
C VAL A 166 -18.04 -23.93 -24.48
N TYR A 167 -18.60 -22.76 -24.80
CA TYR A 167 -20.03 -22.50 -24.71
C TYR A 167 -20.78 -23.23 -25.82
N SER A 168 -21.75 -24.08 -25.46
CA SER A 168 -22.39 -25.02 -26.38
C SER A 168 -23.25 -24.38 -27.49
N GLU A 169 -23.57 -23.09 -27.36
CA GLU A 169 -24.39 -22.38 -28.34
C GLU A 169 -23.57 -21.82 -29.51
N THR A 170 -22.24 -21.95 -29.49
CA THR A 170 -21.38 -21.42 -30.55
C THR A 170 -20.09 -22.23 -30.73
N ASP A 171 -19.74 -22.48 -32.00
CA ASP A 171 -18.50 -23.16 -32.39
C ASP A 171 -17.37 -22.19 -32.76
N ARG A 172 -17.54 -20.90 -32.52
CA ARG A 172 -16.59 -19.86 -32.93
C ARG A 172 -15.23 -19.99 -32.24
N GLU A 173 -14.20 -19.42 -32.85
CA GLU A 173 -12.90 -19.23 -32.20
C GLU A 173 -12.98 -18.05 -31.22
N VAL A 174 -12.41 -18.22 -30.03
CA VAL A 174 -12.32 -17.20 -28.98
C VAL A 174 -10.88 -17.18 -28.44
N PHE A 175 -10.53 -16.11 -27.73
CA PHE A 175 -9.35 -16.14 -26.88
C PHE A 175 -9.77 -16.69 -25.51
N SER A 176 -9.51 -17.98 -25.30
CA SER A 176 -9.93 -18.73 -24.11
C SER A 176 -8.91 -18.58 -22.98
N LEU A 177 -9.37 -18.25 -21.78
CA LEU A 177 -8.59 -18.11 -20.55
C LEU A 177 -8.98 -19.26 -19.61
N ASN A 178 -8.11 -20.28 -19.52
CA ASN A 178 -8.39 -21.50 -18.79
C ASN A 178 -7.70 -21.51 -17.41
N TYR A 179 -8.51 -21.45 -16.35
CA TYR A 179 -8.07 -21.40 -14.95
C TYR A 179 -7.90 -22.78 -14.30
N ARG A 180 -8.26 -23.84 -15.02
CA ARG A 180 -8.58 -25.14 -14.40
C ARG A 180 -7.39 -26.07 -14.32
N TRP A 181 -6.27 -25.70 -14.93
CA TRP A 181 -5.04 -26.47 -14.86
C TRP A 181 -4.57 -26.62 -13.41
N LYS A 182 -4.34 -27.86 -13.00
CA LYS A 182 -3.98 -28.23 -11.63
C LYS A 182 -2.79 -27.43 -11.09
N ASN A 183 -1.75 -27.26 -11.92
CA ASN A 183 -0.50 -26.60 -11.50
C ASN A 183 -0.60 -25.06 -11.47
N LEU A 184 -1.75 -24.47 -11.83
CA LEU A 184 -2.03 -23.06 -11.55
C LEU A 184 -2.40 -22.84 -10.07
N ASN A 185 -2.68 -23.92 -9.33
CA ASN A 185 -3.05 -23.90 -7.90
C ASN A 185 -4.29 -23.05 -7.57
N ASN A 186 -5.19 -22.85 -8.54
CA ASN A 186 -6.47 -22.19 -8.29
C ASN A 186 -7.38 -23.07 -7.44
N LEU A 187 -8.08 -22.48 -6.47
CA LEU A 187 -9.11 -23.18 -5.68
C LEU A 187 -10.50 -22.95 -6.29
N PRO A 188 -11.51 -23.78 -5.94
CA PRO A 188 -12.89 -23.50 -6.30
C PRO A 188 -13.35 -22.11 -5.82
N PRO A 189 -14.15 -21.38 -6.63
CA PRO A 189 -14.73 -21.83 -7.90
C PRO A 189 -13.82 -21.59 -9.13
N LEU A 190 -12.65 -20.95 -9.00
CA LEU A 190 -11.80 -20.57 -10.14
C LEU A 190 -11.29 -21.79 -10.93
N ASN A 191 -11.00 -22.90 -10.27
CA ASN A 191 -10.61 -24.12 -10.96
C ASN A 191 -11.76 -24.78 -11.77
N LEU A 192 -12.95 -24.17 -11.80
CA LEU A 192 -14.08 -24.53 -12.66
C LEU A 192 -14.33 -23.51 -13.77
N LEU A 193 -13.57 -22.41 -13.80
CA LEU A 193 -13.80 -21.25 -14.68
C LEU A 193 -13.04 -21.37 -16.01
N ILE A 194 -13.72 -20.99 -17.08
CA ILE A 194 -13.13 -20.51 -18.33
C ILE A 194 -13.72 -19.13 -18.60
N ASP A 195 -12.86 -18.14 -18.88
CA ASP A 195 -13.31 -16.92 -19.54
C ASP A 195 -13.06 -17.03 -21.04
N GLU A 196 -13.88 -16.38 -21.85
CA GLU A 196 -13.68 -16.27 -23.29
C GLU A 196 -13.72 -14.81 -23.70
N LEU A 197 -12.75 -14.36 -24.50
CA LEU A 197 -12.63 -12.97 -24.93
C LEU A 197 -12.79 -12.82 -26.44
N VAL A 198 -13.37 -11.68 -26.81
CA VAL A 198 -13.41 -11.13 -28.16
C VAL A 198 -13.07 -9.65 -28.11
N GLU A 199 -12.51 -9.13 -29.19
CA GLU A 199 -12.27 -7.69 -29.39
C GLU A 199 -13.48 -7.07 -30.11
N ILE A 200 -14.09 -6.06 -29.49
CA ILE A 200 -15.26 -5.36 -30.03
C ILE A 200 -14.91 -3.98 -30.61
N GLU A 201 -13.75 -3.45 -30.23
CA GLU A 201 -13.10 -2.26 -30.78
C GLU A 201 -11.60 -2.37 -30.47
N ASN A 202 -10.74 -1.68 -31.22
CA ASN A 202 -9.30 -1.72 -30.97
C ASN A 202 -8.97 -1.40 -29.50
N GLY A 203 -8.33 -2.36 -28.81
CA GLY A 203 -7.97 -2.23 -27.40
C GLY A 203 -9.12 -2.39 -26.39
N LEU A 204 -10.31 -2.77 -26.87
CA LEU A 204 -11.52 -2.99 -26.06
C LEU A 204 -12.06 -4.41 -26.24
N TYR A 205 -11.98 -5.20 -25.18
CA TYR A 205 -12.31 -6.63 -25.22
C TYR A 205 -13.54 -6.93 -24.36
N LEU A 206 -14.49 -7.64 -24.94
CA LEU A 206 -15.66 -8.17 -24.25
C LEU A 206 -15.40 -9.62 -23.86
N GLY A 207 -15.55 -9.90 -22.57
CA GLY A 207 -15.37 -11.23 -22.01
C GLY A 207 -16.67 -11.82 -21.49
N GLN A 208 -16.82 -13.14 -21.63
CA GLN A 208 -17.88 -13.91 -20.99
C GLN A 208 -17.32 -14.89 -19.96
N LEU A 209 -18.05 -15.10 -18.86
CA LEU A 209 -17.66 -16.01 -17.78
C LEU A 209 -18.39 -17.35 -17.92
N LEU A 210 -17.65 -18.46 -17.99
CA LEU A 210 -18.19 -19.81 -18.17
C LEU A 210 -17.73 -20.74 -17.04
N PHE A 211 -18.65 -21.22 -16.21
CA PHE A 211 -18.33 -22.20 -15.15
C PHE A 211 -18.80 -23.60 -15.52
N ALA A 212 -17.93 -24.59 -15.27
CA ALA A 212 -18.30 -25.99 -15.37
C ALA A 212 -19.36 -26.35 -14.31
N THR A 213 -20.44 -26.98 -14.74
CA THR A 213 -21.52 -27.45 -13.83
C THR A 213 -21.53 -28.96 -13.64
N LYS A 214 -20.73 -29.69 -14.42
CA LYS A 214 -20.45 -31.12 -14.25
C LYS A 214 -18.97 -31.37 -13.94
N ASN A 215 -18.68 -32.52 -13.35
CA ASN A 215 -17.35 -32.94 -12.91
C ASN A 215 -16.69 -32.01 -11.88
N ILE A 216 -17.47 -31.23 -11.13
CA ILE A 216 -16.98 -30.19 -10.19
C ILE A 216 -16.16 -30.73 -9.01
N LEU A 217 -16.30 -32.02 -8.68
CA LEU A 217 -15.59 -32.67 -7.57
C LEU A 217 -14.28 -33.34 -8.01
N PHE A 218 -14.00 -33.37 -9.32
CA PHE A 218 -12.82 -34.02 -9.88
C PHE A 218 -11.85 -32.98 -10.45
N PRO A 219 -10.52 -33.24 -10.41
CA PRO A 219 -9.56 -32.41 -11.12
C PRO A 219 -9.89 -32.30 -12.61
N TYR A 220 -9.58 -31.15 -13.20
CA TYR A 220 -9.73 -30.95 -14.64
C TYR A 220 -8.92 -31.98 -15.42
N ASP A 221 -9.56 -32.63 -16.39
CA ASP A 221 -8.94 -33.53 -17.35
C ASP A 221 -9.09 -32.93 -18.76
N PRO A 222 -8.01 -32.40 -19.35
CA PRO A 222 -8.05 -31.84 -20.71
C PRO A 222 -8.32 -32.86 -21.81
N ASN A 223 -8.30 -34.17 -21.51
CA ASN A 223 -8.67 -35.20 -22.48
C ASN A 223 -10.19 -35.38 -22.61
N LEU A 224 -10.97 -34.89 -21.64
CA LEU A 224 -12.42 -34.93 -21.70
C LEU A 224 -12.94 -33.83 -22.64
N PRO A 225 -13.89 -34.14 -23.54
CA PRO A 225 -14.55 -33.13 -24.35
C PRO A 225 -15.21 -32.03 -23.50
N SER A 226 -15.18 -30.78 -23.95
CA SER A 226 -15.76 -29.64 -23.22
C SER A 226 -17.22 -29.85 -22.80
N LYS A 227 -18.02 -30.53 -23.63
CA LYS A 227 -19.41 -30.90 -23.32
C LYS A 227 -19.60 -31.74 -22.05
N GLU A 228 -18.58 -32.49 -21.62
CA GLU A 228 -18.65 -33.30 -20.40
C GLU A 228 -18.61 -32.43 -19.12
N TYR A 229 -18.15 -31.18 -19.24
CA TYR A 229 -18.13 -30.21 -18.13
C TYR A 229 -19.39 -29.34 -18.05
N ASP A 230 -20.21 -29.31 -19.10
CA ASP A 230 -21.51 -28.61 -19.15
C ASP A 230 -21.38 -27.14 -18.68
N TYR A 231 -20.58 -26.35 -19.40
CA TYR A 231 -20.33 -24.96 -19.03
C TYR A 231 -21.57 -24.10 -19.18
N GLN A 232 -21.79 -23.23 -18.20
CA GLN A 232 -22.88 -22.27 -18.24
C GLN A 232 -22.36 -20.85 -18.21
N HIS A 233 -23.15 -19.95 -18.80
CA HIS A 233 -22.83 -18.55 -18.93
C HIS A 233 -23.28 -17.74 -17.71
N PHE A 234 -22.31 -17.18 -16.99
CA PHE A 234 -22.52 -16.46 -15.73
C PHE A 234 -22.44 -14.95 -15.86
N GLY A 235 -22.26 -14.40 -17.07
CA GLY A 235 -22.28 -12.96 -17.31
C GLY A 235 -21.11 -12.47 -18.13
N TYR A 236 -20.97 -11.14 -18.16
CA TYR A 236 -19.98 -10.46 -18.99
C TYR A 236 -19.06 -9.56 -18.17
N PHE A 237 -17.85 -9.35 -18.69
CA PHE A 237 -16.90 -8.36 -18.21
C PHE A 237 -16.24 -7.64 -19.39
N LEU A 238 -15.66 -6.49 -19.12
CA LEU A 238 -14.94 -5.68 -20.10
C LEU A 238 -13.46 -5.64 -19.73
N LEU A 239 -12.58 -5.64 -20.73
CA LEU A 239 -11.17 -5.30 -20.60
C LEU A 239 -10.81 -4.16 -21.54
N MET A 240 -9.99 -3.23 -21.07
CA MET A 240 -9.60 -2.00 -21.74
C MET A 240 -8.08 -1.86 -21.66
N ASP A 241 -7.42 -1.70 -22.79
CA ASP A 241 -5.99 -1.41 -22.83
C ASP A 241 -5.69 0.06 -22.43
N GLU A 242 -4.41 0.45 -22.51
CA GLU A 242 -3.97 1.79 -22.14
C GLU A 242 -4.55 2.90 -23.01
N THR A 243 -4.99 2.63 -24.25
CA THR A 243 -5.57 3.64 -25.12
C THR A 243 -6.92 4.16 -24.62
N TRP A 244 -7.59 3.37 -23.77
CA TRP A 244 -8.87 3.71 -23.14
C TRP A 244 -8.71 4.34 -21.73
N ARG A 245 -7.49 4.56 -21.26
CA ARG A 245 -7.17 4.99 -19.88
C ARG A 245 -8.00 6.19 -19.41
N ASP A 246 -8.01 7.29 -20.16
CA ASP A 246 -8.67 8.54 -19.76
C ASP A 246 -10.19 8.37 -19.67
N GLU A 247 -10.77 7.67 -20.64
CA GLU A 247 -12.20 7.42 -20.69
C GLU A 247 -12.64 6.42 -19.60
N ALA A 248 -11.84 5.39 -19.36
CA ALA A 248 -12.06 4.44 -18.27
C ALA A 248 -11.97 5.12 -16.91
N LYS A 249 -11.00 6.02 -16.70
CA LYS A 249 -10.88 6.83 -15.47
C LYS A 249 -12.10 7.72 -15.25
N ARG A 250 -12.63 8.31 -16.33
CA ARG A 250 -13.82 9.17 -16.29
C ARG A 250 -15.09 8.39 -15.94
N LEU A 251 -15.30 7.22 -16.54
CA LEU A 251 -16.54 6.45 -16.43
C LEU A 251 -16.54 5.44 -15.27
N PHE A 252 -15.35 4.97 -14.89
CA PHE A 252 -15.16 3.92 -13.87
C PHE A 252 -14.06 4.32 -12.87
N PRO A 253 -14.24 5.43 -12.12
CA PRO A 253 -13.24 5.91 -11.16
C PRO A 253 -12.87 4.86 -10.10
N GLN A 254 -13.76 3.90 -9.82
CA GLN A 254 -13.55 2.81 -8.88
C GLN A 254 -12.42 1.81 -9.27
N ILE A 255 -12.00 1.77 -10.54
CA ILE A 255 -10.88 0.92 -10.99
C ILE A 255 -9.55 1.43 -10.42
N GLY A 256 -9.47 2.69 -10.00
CA GLY A 256 -8.26 3.24 -9.37
C GLY A 256 -7.11 3.49 -10.35
N ILE A 257 -7.42 3.85 -11.61
CA ILE A 257 -6.43 4.17 -12.64
C ILE A 257 -5.55 5.35 -12.17
N PRO A 258 -4.23 5.16 -12.00
CA PRO A 258 -3.34 6.24 -11.57
C PRO A 258 -3.31 7.38 -12.59
N GLU A 259 -3.14 8.62 -12.12
CA GLU A 259 -2.85 9.74 -13.02
C GLU A 259 -1.58 9.44 -13.82
N SER A 260 -1.54 9.83 -15.10
CA SER A 260 -0.32 9.74 -15.88
C SER A 260 0.75 10.60 -15.21
N VAL A 261 1.66 9.95 -14.49
CA VAL A 261 2.86 10.60 -13.99
C VAL A 261 3.82 10.64 -15.17
N GLU A 262 3.69 11.64 -16.04
CA GLU A 262 4.91 12.23 -16.60
C GLU A 262 5.42 13.23 -15.57
N PRO A 263 6.41 12.87 -14.74
CA PRO A 263 6.94 13.87 -13.86
C PRO A 263 7.91 14.70 -14.70
N SER A 264 7.50 15.94 -14.98
CA SER A 264 8.45 17.04 -14.81
C SER A 264 8.92 16.95 -13.35
N ILE A 265 9.96 16.15 -13.08
CA ILE A 265 10.51 16.02 -11.73
C ILE A 265 11.07 17.39 -11.36
N SER A 266 10.29 18.13 -10.58
CA SER A 266 10.75 19.35 -9.92
C SER A 266 12.06 19.03 -9.21
N SER A 267 13.06 19.92 -9.32
CA SER A 267 14.36 19.77 -8.67
C SER A 267 14.24 19.53 -7.16
N LYS A 268 13.12 19.97 -6.55
CA LYS A 268 12.73 19.68 -5.16
C LYS A 268 12.86 18.21 -4.80
N PHE A 269 12.46 17.30 -5.69
CA PHE A 269 12.35 15.88 -5.36
C PHE A 269 13.64 15.08 -5.56
N THR A 270 14.63 15.67 -6.23
CA THR A 270 15.87 14.99 -6.64
C THR A 270 17.12 15.64 -6.07
N THR A 271 17.02 16.85 -5.51
CA THR A 271 18.17 17.61 -5.03
C THR A 271 18.20 17.64 -3.51
N PHE A 272 19.29 17.14 -2.92
CA PHE A 272 19.51 17.28 -1.48
C PHE A 272 19.83 18.72 -1.11
N THR A 273 19.41 19.12 0.09
CA THR A 273 19.80 20.38 0.72
C THR A 273 20.76 20.08 1.87
N PHE A 274 22.02 20.50 1.73
CA PHE A 274 23.07 20.26 2.72
C PHE A 274 23.51 21.57 3.41
N ALA A 275 23.99 21.45 4.65
CA ALA A 275 24.50 22.56 5.43
C ALA A 275 25.81 23.11 4.84
N GLU A 276 25.94 24.43 4.83
CA GLU A 276 27.16 25.13 4.43
C GLU A 276 27.56 26.16 5.51
N PRO A 277 28.71 26.00 6.19
CA PRO A 277 29.60 24.83 6.15
C PRO A 277 28.96 23.58 6.77
N LEU A 278 29.48 22.40 6.41
CA LEU A 278 29.12 21.13 7.06
C LEU A 278 29.51 21.16 8.54
N ASP A 279 28.63 20.67 9.40
CA ASP A 279 28.75 20.74 10.86
C ASP A 279 28.54 19.38 11.56
N GLY A 280 28.43 18.29 10.81
CA GLY A 280 28.28 16.92 11.32
C GLY A 280 29.45 16.00 11.00
N ASN A 281 29.33 14.75 11.43
CA ASN A 281 30.29 13.69 11.11
C ASN A 281 30.00 13.13 9.70
N VAL A 282 30.80 13.55 8.71
CA VAL A 282 30.55 13.28 7.28
C VAL A 282 31.70 12.49 6.63
N ASP A 283 31.37 11.65 5.66
CA ASP A 283 32.32 10.90 4.82
C ASP A 283 31.89 10.97 3.34
N ASP A 284 32.65 11.70 2.52
CA ASP A 284 32.35 11.90 1.09
C ASP A 284 32.23 10.60 0.30
N ARG A 285 32.90 9.52 0.72
CA ARG A 285 32.78 8.21 0.09
C ARG A 285 31.39 7.61 0.27
N ILE A 286 30.75 7.87 1.41
CA ILE A 286 29.37 7.43 1.66
C ILE A 286 28.40 8.27 0.82
N LEU A 287 28.65 9.57 0.67
CA LEU A 287 27.85 10.43 -0.21
C LEU A 287 27.92 9.98 -1.68
N GLU A 288 29.10 9.60 -2.18
CA GLU A 288 29.23 9.02 -3.53
C GLU A 288 28.40 7.75 -3.69
N MET A 289 28.38 6.87 -2.68
CA MET A 289 27.53 5.69 -2.68
C MET A 289 26.04 6.04 -2.67
N ILE A 290 25.65 7.09 -1.93
CA ILE A 290 24.27 7.59 -1.91
C ILE A 290 23.87 8.12 -3.29
N ASN A 291 24.73 8.93 -3.93
CA ASN A 291 24.46 9.48 -5.26
C ASN A 291 24.30 8.39 -6.32
N LYS A 292 25.08 7.30 -6.20
CA LYS A 292 24.92 6.13 -7.07
C LYS A 292 23.59 5.42 -6.84
N ASP A 293 23.20 5.22 -5.57
CA ASP A 293 21.91 4.58 -5.26
C ASP A 293 20.71 5.43 -5.72
N MET A 294 20.89 6.75 -5.78
CA MET A 294 19.92 7.75 -6.21
C MET A 294 19.69 7.75 -7.73
N GLU A 295 20.54 7.10 -8.54
CA GLU A 295 20.36 7.01 -10.00
C GLU A 295 18.96 6.46 -10.35
N GLY A 296 18.22 7.25 -11.14
CA GLY A 296 16.86 6.95 -11.58
C GLY A 296 15.77 7.04 -10.49
N LYS A 297 16.07 7.63 -9.32
CA LYS A 297 15.15 7.74 -8.18
C LYS A 297 14.99 9.19 -7.71
N ASN A 298 13.87 9.48 -7.07
CA ASN A 298 13.72 10.64 -6.19
C ASN A 298 14.18 10.30 -4.75
N ILE A 299 14.30 11.33 -3.89
CA ILE A 299 14.91 11.16 -2.56
C ILE A 299 14.07 10.24 -1.69
N LEU A 300 12.74 10.28 -1.83
CA LEU A 300 11.84 9.44 -1.05
C LEU A 300 11.89 7.98 -1.49
N GLU A 301 12.03 7.71 -2.79
CA GLU A 301 12.28 6.37 -3.34
C GLU A 301 13.62 5.80 -2.84
N LEU A 302 14.66 6.62 -2.74
CA LEU A 302 15.93 6.23 -2.15
C LEU A 302 15.79 5.86 -0.66
N LEU A 303 15.09 6.68 0.12
CA LEU A 303 14.87 6.43 1.55
C LEU A 303 14.01 5.18 1.77
N LYS A 304 13.03 4.94 0.89
CA LYS A 304 12.25 3.70 0.87
C LYS A 304 13.14 2.50 0.57
N PHE A 305 13.99 2.58 -0.45
CA PHE A 305 14.97 1.53 -0.77
C PHE A 305 15.87 1.19 0.44
N TYR A 306 16.33 2.20 1.19
CA TYR A 306 17.07 1.97 2.43
C TYR A 306 16.22 1.33 3.52
N SER A 307 14.97 1.78 3.69
CA SER A 307 14.01 1.20 4.64
C SER A 307 13.76 -0.28 4.34
N ASP A 308 13.51 -0.63 3.09
CA ASP A 308 13.26 -2.00 2.64
C ASP A 308 14.48 -2.89 2.84
N GLY A 309 15.67 -2.38 2.55
CA GLY A 309 16.94 -3.06 2.83
C GLY A 309 17.22 -3.29 4.33
N LEU A 310 16.50 -2.58 5.21
CA LEU A 310 16.57 -2.73 6.66
C LEU A 310 15.44 -3.62 7.22
N ARG A 311 14.49 -4.10 6.41
CA ARG A 311 13.41 -4.99 6.86
C ARG A 311 13.97 -6.37 7.25
N GLY A 312 13.76 -6.78 8.50
CA GLY A 312 14.17 -8.08 9.04
C GLY A 312 14.33 -8.09 10.56
N VAL A 313 14.37 -9.28 11.18
CA VAL A 313 14.29 -9.46 12.66
C VAL A 313 15.52 -8.91 13.42
N ARG A 314 16.61 -8.53 12.73
CA ARG A 314 17.79 -7.98 13.39
C ARG A 314 18.60 -7.05 12.49
N VAL A 315 18.29 -5.74 12.54
CA VAL A 315 19.14 -4.71 11.93
C VAL A 315 20.48 -4.70 12.66
N LYS A 316 21.58 -4.96 11.94
CA LYS A 316 22.93 -4.89 12.51
C LYS A 316 23.43 -3.44 12.53
N LYS A 317 24.16 -3.07 13.59
CA LYS A 317 24.74 -1.72 13.78
C LYS A 317 25.65 -1.28 12.63
N ASP A 318 26.31 -2.23 11.98
CA ASP A 318 27.24 -2.02 10.87
C ASP A 318 26.55 -1.97 9.50
N SER A 319 25.22 -1.98 9.45
CA SER A 319 24.45 -1.92 8.20
C SER A 319 24.88 -0.73 7.33
N PRO A 320 25.18 -0.96 6.03
CA PRO A 320 25.52 0.12 5.12
C PRO A 320 24.37 1.12 4.96
N TYR A 321 23.11 0.68 5.06
CA TYR A 321 21.95 1.56 4.96
C TYR A 321 21.84 2.51 6.17
N LEU A 322 22.13 2.04 7.39
CA LEU A 322 22.16 2.92 8.57
C LEU A 322 23.27 3.96 8.46
N LYS A 323 24.45 3.58 7.95
CA LYS A 323 25.55 4.53 7.70
C LYS A 323 25.16 5.60 6.69
N LYS A 324 24.44 5.23 5.61
CA LYS A 324 23.93 6.17 4.61
C LYS A 324 22.86 7.11 5.17
N LEU A 325 21.94 6.61 6.01
CA LEU A 325 20.98 7.45 6.72
C LEU A 325 21.67 8.43 7.68
N ASN A 326 22.69 7.96 8.40
CA ASN A 326 23.49 8.81 9.28
C ASN A 326 24.27 9.88 8.51
N GLU A 327 24.81 9.54 7.34
CA GLU A 327 25.50 10.48 6.46
C GLU A 327 24.55 11.59 5.97
N LEU A 328 23.36 11.21 5.48
CA LEU A 328 22.32 12.18 5.08
C LEU A 328 21.92 13.08 6.24
N PHE A 329 21.77 12.51 7.44
CA PHE A 329 21.45 13.29 8.65
C PHE A 329 22.57 14.27 9.01
N ASN A 330 23.83 13.85 8.96
CA ASN A 330 24.97 14.70 9.31
C ASN A 330 25.24 15.81 8.29
N ARG A 331 24.76 15.68 7.05
CA ARG A 331 24.81 16.74 6.04
C ARG A 331 23.62 17.68 6.04
N GLY A 332 22.47 17.26 6.59
CA GLY A 332 21.24 18.04 6.53
C GLY A 332 21.30 19.36 7.31
N ILE A 333 20.43 20.31 6.94
CA ILE A 333 20.34 21.63 7.57
C ILE A 333 19.49 21.53 8.85
N SER A 334 19.93 22.14 9.96
CA SER A 334 19.06 22.31 11.13
C SER A 334 17.96 23.31 10.80
N PRO A 335 16.67 22.96 10.86
CA PRO A 335 15.60 23.94 10.75
C PRO A 335 15.72 24.97 11.87
N SER A 336 15.51 26.24 11.55
CA SER A 336 15.40 27.34 12.53
C SER A 336 13.95 27.66 12.89
N PHE A 337 12.99 27.13 12.13
CA PHE A 337 11.57 27.39 12.27
C PHE A 337 10.78 26.16 11.82
N MET A 338 9.72 25.83 12.57
CA MET A 338 8.79 24.75 12.27
C MET A 338 7.37 25.23 12.58
N ASP A 339 6.43 25.01 11.69
CA ASP A 339 5.03 25.36 11.89
C ASP A 339 4.11 24.42 11.11
N GLY A 340 2.87 24.33 11.55
CA GLY A 340 1.85 23.54 10.89
C GLY A 340 2.04 22.03 11.06
N TYR A 341 1.37 21.28 10.18
CA TYR A 341 1.33 19.82 10.24
C TYR A 341 2.29 19.21 9.21
N LEU A 342 3.10 18.26 9.65
CA LEU A 342 3.94 17.43 8.80
C LEU A 342 3.56 15.96 9.01
N HIS A 343 3.46 15.24 7.90
CA HIS A 343 3.13 13.81 7.91
C HIS A 343 4.35 13.00 8.35
N GLY A 344 4.08 11.96 9.13
CA GLY A 344 5.07 11.03 9.63
C GLY A 344 5.30 9.90 8.65
N CYS A 345 6.57 9.49 8.50
CA CYS A 345 6.92 8.27 7.80
C CYS A 345 8.05 7.59 8.55
N LEU A 346 7.90 6.33 8.88
CA LEU A 346 8.96 5.58 9.50
C LEU A 346 9.97 5.07 8.45
N VAL A 347 11.27 5.25 8.70
CA VAL A 347 12.32 4.71 7.83
C VAL A 347 12.86 3.41 8.41
N ALA A 348 13.30 3.43 9.66
CA ALA A 348 13.93 2.27 10.27
C ALA A 348 13.81 2.28 11.79
N PHE A 349 13.34 1.16 12.34
CA PHE A 349 13.55 0.68 13.70
C PHE A 349 14.92 0.00 13.94
N TYR A 350 15.78 0.54 14.79
CA TYR A 350 17.00 -0.09 15.27
C TYR A 350 17.02 -0.11 16.81
N SER A 351 16.83 -1.25 17.47
CA SER A 351 16.97 -1.31 18.93
C SER A 351 18.37 -1.75 19.32
N GLU A 352 19.16 -0.87 19.96
CA GLU A 352 20.33 -1.32 20.75
C GLU A 352 19.92 -2.11 22.01
N GLY A 353 18.61 -2.21 22.27
CA GLY A 353 18.04 -2.83 23.46
C GLY A 353 18.26 -1.96 24.68
N ILE A 354 17.22 -1.24 25.12
CA ILE A 354 17.22 -0.56 26.44
C ILE A 354 17.57 -1.53 27.58
N PHE A 355 17.34 -2.84 27.36
CA PHE A 355 17.59 -3.94 28.30
C PHE A 355 18.73 -4.87 27.89
N GLY A 356 19.53 -4.51 26.86
CA GLY A 356 20.73 -5.27 26.50
C GLY A 356 21.74 -5.38 27.66
N ALA A 357 21.69 -4.44 28.60
CA ALA A 357 22.47 -4.47 29.84
C ALA A 357 21.95 -5.46 30.91
N TRP A 358 20.72 -5.99 30.80
CA TRP A 358 20.06 -6.81 31.84
C TRP A 358 19.63 -8.21 31.35
N GLY A 359 19.99 -8.65 30.14
CA GLY A 359 19.72 -10.00 29.65
C GLY A 359 18.23 -10.35 29.45
N LEU A 360 17.36 -9.35 29.33
CA LEU A 360 15.91 -9.53 29.14
C LEU A 360 15.45 -8.88 27.84
N ASP A 361 15.14 -9.71 26.84
CA ASP A 361 14.73 -9.32 25.47
C ASP A 361 13.21 -9.03 25.34
N SER A 362 12.48 -8.99 26.46
CA SER A 362 11.00 -8.98 26.48
C SER A 362 10.38 -7.67 26.00
N LEU A 363 11.06 -6.53 26.18
CA LEU A 363 10.58 -5.23 25.68
C LEU A 363 10.91 -4.99 24.20
N ASN A 364 11.92 -5.67 23.64
CA ASN A 364 12.14 -5.71 22.19
C ASN A 364 11.00 -6.44 21.47
N ILE A 365 10.48 -7.52 22.07
CA ILE A 365 9.32 -8.26 21.57
C ILE A 365 8.05 -7.42 21.71
N ALA A 366 7.81 -6.85 22.89
CA ALA A 366 6.64 -6.02 23.14
C ALA A 366 6.63 -4.75 22.27
N TRP A 367 7.77 -4.12 22.00
CA TRP A 367 7.85 -2.89 21.22
C TRP A 367 7.86 -3.12 19.70
N ASN A 368 8.47 -4.20 19.21
CA ASN A 368 8.31 -4.60 17.81
C ASN A 368 6.87 -5.02 17.48
N LEU A 369 6.15 -5.58 18.47
CA LEU A 369 4.69 -5.76 18.39
C LEU A 369 3.99 -4.41 18.39
N VAL A 370 4.14 -3.55 19.41
CA VAL A 370 3.46 -2.24 19.52
C VAL A 370 3.72 -1.31 18.32
N ARG A 371 4.87 -1.43 17.64
CA ARG A 371 5.21 -0.64 16.45
C ARG A 371 4.46 -1.04 15.18
N HIS A 372 4.17 -2.33 14.98
CA HIS A 372 3.22 -2.76 13.94
C HIS A 372 1.78 -2.28 14.25
N PHE A 373 1.58 -1.57 15.37
CA PHE A 373 0.31 -1.08 15.88
C PHE A 373 0.35 0.40 16.31
N SER A 374 1.35 1.20 15.91
CA SER A 374 1.41 2.62 16.29
C SER A 374 0.61 3.47 15.29
N PRO A 375 -0.55 4.04 15.68
CA PRO A 375 -1.39 4.83 14.79
C PRO A 375 -0.79 6.21 14.43
N TRP A 376 0.53 6.39 14.58
CA TRP A 376 1.20 7.68 14.42
C TRP A 376 1.21 8.10 12.95
N ILE A 377 0.70 9.30 12.68
CA ILE A 377 0.57 9.83 11.31
C ILE A 377 1.35 11.11 11.07
N GLY A 378 1.96 11.71 12.11
CA GLY A 378 2.71 12.95 11.96
C GLY A 378 2.86 13.78 13.22
N LYS A 379 3.28 15.04 13.03
CA LYS A 379 3.47 16.01 14.11
C LYS A 379 2.91 17.38 13.70
N ILE A 380 2.38 18.12 14.67
CA ILE A 380 2.00 19.52 14.50
C ILE A 380 2.92 20.39 15.34
N PHE A 381 3.31 21.55 14.79
CA PHE A 381 4.13 22.55 15.44
C PHE A 381 3.35 23.85 15.58
N PHE A 382 3.51 24.51 16.72
CA PHE A 382 2.90 25.79 17.04
C PHE A 382 3.93 26.71 17.69
N SER A 383 3.80 28.01 17.46
CA SER A 383 4.50 29.01 18.28
C SER A 383 4.07 28.90 19.74
N ILE A 384 5.02 28.97 20.67
CA ILE A 384 4.74 28.97 22.11
C ILE A 384 5.05 30.33 22.73
N THR A 385 4.19 30.80 23.62
CA THR A 385 4.45 32.05 24.36
C THR A 385 5.53 31.83 25.43
N PRO A 386 6.35 32.84 25.75
CA PRO A 386 7.39 32.70 26.78
C PRO A 386 6.84 32.28 28.15
N SER A 387 5.65 32.78 28.53
CA SER A 387 5.01 32.41 29.80
C SER A 387 4.63 30.92 29.84
N ARG A 388 4.07 30.39 28.75
CA ARG A 388 3.70 28.98 28.65
C ARG A 388 4.94 28.07 28.58
N LEU A 389 5.98 28.52 27.89
CA LEU A 389 7.26 27.80 27.83
C LEU A 389 7.90 27.67 29.21
N MET A 390 8.00 28.78 29.96
CA MET A 390 8.52 28.78 31.33
C MET A 390 7.66 27.89 32.25
N GLU A 391 6.34 27.92 32.09
CA GLU A 391 5.45 27.04 32.85
C GLU A 391 5.80 25.58 32.60
N LEU A 392 5.89 25.14 31.34
CA LEU A 392 6.09 23.74 30.98
C LEU A 392 7.50 23.22 31.30
N THR A 393 8.50 24.09 31.30
CA THR A 393 9.92 23.74 31.51
C THR A 393 10.43 24.05 32.91
N ASP A 394 9.56 24.38 33.86
CA ASP A 394 9.92 24.83 35.21
C ASP A 394 10.91 26.02 35.20
N GLY A 395 10.81 26.90 34.19
CA GLY A 395 11.63 28.09 34.01
C GLY A 395 13.04 27.84 33.46
N ASN A 396 13.36 26.60 33.07
CA ASN A 396 14.66 26.27 32.46
C ASN A 396 14.78 26.79 31.03
N GLU A 397 13.68 26.81 30.27
CA GLU A 397 13.64 27.45 28.96
C GLU A 397 12.92 28.80 29.03
N ARG A 398 13.55 29.83 28.47
CA ARG A 398 13.08 31.23 28.50
C ARG A 398 12.76 31.81 27.13
N GLY A 399 12.89 31.01 26.07
CA GLY A 399 12.67 31.46 24.69
C GLY A 399 13.81 32.31 24.13
N GLU A 400 15.04 32.05 24.57
CA GLU A 400 16.26 32.71 24.06
C GLU A 400 16.54 32.35 22.59
N VAL A 401 16.02 31.20 22.16
CA VAL A 401 15.99 30.75 20.76
C VAL A 401 14.53 30.53 20.33
N PRO A 402 14.21 30.61 19.03
CA PRO A 402 12.90 30.21 18.53
C PRO A 402 12.53 28.81 19.03
N THR A 403 11.44 28.75 19.79
CA THR A 403 10.97 27.56 20.49
C THR A 403 9.51 27.32 20.13
N PHE A 404 9.14 26.05 20.04
CA PHE A 404 7.85 25.62 19.51
C PHE A 404 7.21 24.58 20.43
N TRP A 405 5.88 24.64 20.52
CA TRP A 405 5.08 23.59 21.11
C TRP A 405 4.77 22.57 20.02
N GLY A 406 5.01 21.29 20.32
CA GLY A 406 4.81 20.22 19.36
C GLY A 406 3.91 19.12 19.87
N GLU A 407 3.18 18.48 18.95
CA GLU A 407 2.18 17.46 19.25
C GLU A 407 2.35 16.27 18.30
N ASN A 408 2.31 15.04 18.81
CA ASN A 408 2.18 13.86 17.94
C ASN A 408 0.71 13.62 17.62
N THR A 409 0.43 13.27 16.37
CA THR A 409 -0.92 13.02 15.87
C THR A 409 -1.14 11.56 15.53
N TYR A 410 -2.35 11.07 15.78
CA TYR A 410 -2.70 9.67 15.61
C TYR A 410 -4.01 9.46 14.84
N SER A 411 -4.06 8.40 14.03
CA SER A 411 -5.24 7.91 13.28
C SER A 411 -6.13 7.00 14.13
N ALA A 412 -7.37 6.81 13.70
CA ALA A 412 -8.37 5.90 14.30
C ALA A 412 -9.26 5.21 13.25
N LYS A 413 -8.77 5.09 12.01
CA LYS A 413 -9.49 4.52 10.86
C LYS A 413 -9.79 3.04 11.09
N THR A 414 -8.83 2.28 11.61
CA THR A 414 -8.95 0.84 11.82
C THR A 414 -9.38 0.48 13.25
N ILE A 415 -9.89 -0.74 13.43
CA ILE A 415 -10.26 -1.29 14.75
C ILE A 415 -9.03 -1.34 15.67
N LYS A 416 -7.86 -1.70 15.13
CA LYS A 416 -6.61 -1.80 15.88
C LYS A 416 -6.18 -0.44 16.44
N GLU A 417 -6.20 0.60 15.60
CA GLU A 417 -5.87 1.95 16.01
C GLU A 417 -6.83 2.45 17.10
N ARG A 418 -8.14 2.22 16.95
CA ARG A 418 -9.13 2.56 17.98
C ARG A 418 -8.85 1.88 19.32
N ILE A 419 -8.41 0.62 19.31
CA ILE A 419 -8.00 -0.10 20.53
C ILE A 419 -6.76 0.56 21.14
N THR A 420 -5.72 0.85 20.35
CA THR A 420 -4.50 1.53 20.82
C THR A 420 -4.84 2.89 21.47
N LEU A 421 -5.67 3.72 20.83
CA LEU A 421 -6.12 4.98 21.42
C LEU A 421 -6.94 4.78 22.70
N GLY A 422 -7.72 3.70 22.77
CA GLY A 422 -8.44 3.29 23.99
C GLY A 422 -7.49 2.98 25.14
N ILE A 423 -6.40 2.24 24.87
CA ILE A 423 -5.34 1.95 25.85
C ILE A 423 -4.66 3.23 26.30
N MET A 424 -4.32 4.14 25.38
CA MET A 424 -3.70 5.43 25.72
C MET A 424 -4.56 6.24 26.70
N LYS A 425 -5.88 6.30 26.47
CA LYS A 425 -6.83 6.94 27.38
C LYS A 425 -6.92 6.23 28.73
N ALA A 426 -6.95 4.89 28.73
CA ALA A 426 -7.01 4.09 29.95
C ALA A 426 -5.75 4.26 30.83
N LEU A 427 -4.57 4.38 30.21
CA LEU A 427 -3.29 4.69 30.86
C LEU A 427 -3.18 6.15 31.32
N ARG A 428 -4.23 6.97 31.13
CA ARG A 428 -4.28 8.39 31.49
C ARG A 428 -3.15 9.22 30.88
N ILE A 429 -2.68 8.82 29.69
CA ILE A 429 -1.75 9.62 28.91
C ILE A 429 -2.45 10.95 28.58
N TRP A 430 -1.72 12.06 28.69
CA TRP A 430 -2.27 13.35 28.29
C TRP A 430 -2.60 13.30 26.79
N THR A 431 -3.89 13.43 26.49
CA THR A 431 -4.42 13.41 25.13
C THR A 431 -5.35 14.59 24.92
N GLU A 432 -5.36 15.12 23.72
CA GLU A 432 -6.23 16.21 23.30
C GLU A 432 -7.06 15.81 22.07
N ARG A 433 -8.24 16.41 21.96
CA ARG A 433 -9.12 16.19 20.81
C ARG A 433 -8.67 17.08 19.64
N PRO A 434 -8.74 16.58 18.41
CA PRO A 434 -8.48 17.39 17.24
C PRO A 434 -9.61 18.39 17.00
N THR A 435 -9.24 19.57 16.50
CA THR A 435 -10.11 20.58 15.89
C THR A 435 -10.79 20.05 14.62
N PRO A 436 -11.86 20.70 14.11
CA PRO A 436 -12.51 20.27 12.88
C PRO A 436 -11.56 20.18 11.67
N SER A 437 -10.68 21.16 11.47
CA SER A 437 -9.71 21.17 10.37
C SER A 437 -8.62 20.09 10.51
N GLU A 438 -8.21 19.76 11.74
CA GLU A 438 -7.29 18.64 11.98
C GLU A 438 -7.95 17.28 11.66
N LYS A 439 -9.27 17.14 11.88
CA LYS A 439 -9.99 15.91 11.53
C LYS A 439 -10.07 15.68 10.02
N GLU A 440 -10.19 16.75 9.23
CA GLU A 440 -10.13 16.66 7.76
C GLU A 440 -8.80 16.07 7.27
N LYS A 441 -7.72 16.25 8.06
CA LYS A 441 -6.40 15.65 7.82
C LYS A 441 -6.26 14.22 8.36
N GLY A 442 -7.36 13.59 8.80
CA GLY A 442 -7.37 12.23 9.35
C GLY A 442 -6.87 12.10 10.80
N ILE A 443 -6.66 13.23 11.50
CA ILE A 443 -6.21 13.21 12.90
C ILE A 443 -7.39 12.87 13.80
N ALA A 444 -7.22 11.83 14.62
CA ALA A 444 -8.21 11.38 15.58
C ALA A 444 -7.85 11.70 17.04
N LEU A 445 -6.55 11.82 17.34
CA LEU A 445 -6.05 12.12 18.69
C LEU A 445 -4.70 12.85 18.61
N LYS A 446 -4.46 13.72 19.60
CA LYS A 446 -3.17 14.40 19.80
C LYS A 446 -2.61 13.99 21.15
N SER A 447 -1.32 13.65 21.21
CA SER A 447 -0.66 13.19 22.44
C SER A 447 0.86 13.35 22.34
N PHE A 448 1.58 12.90 23.38
CA PHE A 448 3.05 12.96 23.48
C PHE A 448 3.59 14.31 23.03
N PHE A 449 3.20 15.33 23.79
CA PHE A 449 3.60 16.70 23.57
C PHE A 449 5.10 16.88 23.82
N PHE A 450 5.71 17.84 23.12
CA PHE A 450 7.13 18.13 23.23
C PHE A 450 7.42 19.61 23.08
N ILE A 451 8.61 20.01 23.55
CA ILE A 451 9.18 21.33 23.29
C ILE A 451 10.23 21.19 22.19
N GLY A 452 10.09 21.97 21.13
CA GLY A 452 10.95 21.93 19.95
C GLY A 452 11.81 23.17 19.81
N HIS A 453 13.12 23.03 19.64
CA HIS A 453 14.01 24.16 19.33
C HIS A 453 15.31 23.69 18.67
N SER A 454 16.04 24.62 18.02
CA SER A 454 17.38 24.34 17.51
C SER A 454 18.36 24.09 18.66
N ALA A 455 19.24 23.11 18.50
CA ALA A 455 20.21 22.67 19.51
C ALA A 455 21.42 21.98 18.87
N THR A 456 22.32 21.48 19.71
CA THR A 456 23.42 20.59 19.30
C THR A 456 23.03 19.15 19.58
N SER A 457 23.32 18.25 18.64
CA SER A 457 22.94 16.84 18.73
C SER A 457 23.41 16.19 20.04
N VAL A 458 22.52 15.47 20.72
CA VAL A 458 22.84 14.68 21.91
C VAL A 458 23.50 13.34 21.56
N ASN A 459 23.44 12.93 20.30
CA ASN A 459 24.10 11.73 19.81
C ASN A 459 25.60 12.01 19.57
N PRO A 460 26.51 11.38 20.33
CA PRO A 460 27.95 11.63 20.19
C PRO A 460 28.49 11.26 18.80
N ASP A 461 27.85 10.34 18.08
CA ASP A 461 28.27 9.91 16.74
C ASP A 461 28.12 11.03 15.69
N ASN A 462 27.34 12.07 15.98
CA ASN A 462 27.11 13.23 15.11
C ASN A 462 28.09 14.40 15.34
N LEU A 463 29.06 14.27 16.25
CA LEU A 463 30.17 15.23 16.48
C LEU A 463 29.77 16.71 16.63
N GLY A 464 28.65 16.99 17.31
CA GLY A 464 28.22 18.38 17.58
C GLY A 464 27.39 19.02 16.46
N LYS A 465 26.83 18.20 15.55
CA LYS A 465 25.84 18.59 14.54
C LYS A 465 24.76 19.51 15.10
N LYS A 466 24.43 20.61 14.39
CA LYS A 466 23.22 21.39 14.70
C LYS A 466 21.99 20.67 14.19
N VAL A 467 20.98 20.58 15.05
CA VAL A 467 19.73 19.85 14.80
C VAL A 467 18.57 20.63 15.40
N PHE A 468 17.34 20.30 14.99
CA PHE A 468 16.15 20.72 15.72
C PHE A 468 15.71 19.57 16.62
N GLN A 469 15.70 19.79 17.93
CA GLN A 469 15.41 18.78 18.95
C GLN A 469 13.94 18.81 19.35
N PHE A 470 13.34 17.63 19.58
CA PHE A 470 12.05 17.47 20.24
C PHE A 470 12.28 16.88 21.63
N ASN A 471 12.07 17.68 22.67
CA ASN A 471 12.26 17.26 24.04
C ASN A 471 10.93 16.85 24.70
N TYR A 472 10.77 15.54 24.91
CA TYR A 472 9.61 14.93 25.56
C TYR A 472 9.77 14.81 27.08
N ARG A 473 10.94 15.12 27.63
CA ARG A 473 11.34 14.73 28.98
C ARG A 473 10.88 15.69 30.08
N TRP A 474 10.33 16.84 29.70
CA TRP A 474 9.83 17.82 30.65
C TRP A 474 8.69 17.23 31.49
N PRO A 475 8.81 17.20 32.84
CA PRO A 475 7.83 16.51 33.69
C PRO A 475 6.38 16.98 33.52
N LYS A 476 6.19 18.27 33.20
CA LYS A 476 4.86 18.86 32.98
C LYS A 476 4.21 18.46 31.65
N LEU A 477 4.96 17.87 30.70
CA LEU A 477 4.40 17.27 29.49
C LEU A 477 3.70 15.93 29.77
N ARG A 478 3.88 15.36 30.96
CA ARG A 478 3.21 14.12 31.41
C ARG A 478 3.33 12.96 30.41
N THR A 479 4.47 12.91 29.72
CA THR A 479 4.88 11.79 28.88
C THR A 479 5.20 10.59 29.77
N MET A 480 4.89 9.38 29.31
CA MET A 480 5.16 8.13 30.04
C MET A 480 6.39 7.44 29.46
N PRO A 481 7.05 6.53 30.20
CA PRO A 481 8.09 5.69 29.62
C PRO A 481 7.58 4.81 28.47
N PRO A 482 8.39 4.57 27.42
CA PRO A 482 9.77 5.06 27.28
C PRO A 482 9.87 6.50 26.76
N ASP A 483 8.78 7.12 26.27
CA ASP A 483 8.82 8.43 25.59
C ASP A 483 9.34 9.59 26.46
N ASN A 484 9.17 9.52 27.77
CA ASN A 484 9.79 10.48 28.70
C ASN A 484 11.32 10.33 28.87
N TRP A 485 11.93 9.35 28.20
CA TRP A 485 13.37 9.19 28.02
C TRP A 485 13.85 9.63 26.63
N CYS A 486 12.94 10.04 25.76
CA CYS A 486 13.21 10.33 24.36
C CYS A 486 13.63 11.78 24.14
N ILE A 487 14.59 11.96 23.23
CA ILE A 487 14.81 13.20 22.48
C ILE A 487 14.87 12.81 21.01
N ASP A 488 13.99 13.38 20.19
CA ASP A 488 14.12 13.25 18.75
C ASP A 488 14.98 14.39 18.22
N GLU A 489 15.66 14.16 17.10
CA GLU A 489 16.43 15.19 16.41
C GLU A 489 16.09 15.15 14.94
N ILE A 490 15.86 16.30 14.32
CA ILE A 490 15.63 16.38 12.87
C ILE A 490 16.60 17.32 12.18
N VAL A 491 16.84 17.01 10.91
CA VAL A 491 17.46 17.91 9.93
C VAL A 491 16.64 17.91 8.66
N GLN A 492 16.69 19.01 7.91
CA GLN A 492 16.14 19.11 6.58
C GLN A 492 17.15 18.56 5.57
N ILE A 493 16.73 17.61 4.74
CA ILE A 493 17.56 16.99 3.69
C ILE A 493 17.09 17.33 2.28
N ALA A 494 15.88 17.86 2.14
CA ALA A 494 15.37 18.54 0.96
C ALA A 494 14.28 19.54 1.37
N GLU A 495 13.89 20.45 0.49
CA GLU A 495 12.75 21.36 0.75
C GLU A 495 11.51 20.57 1.17
N GLY A 496 10.98 20.81 2.38
CA GLY A 496 9.79 20.12 2.88
C GLY A 496 9.98 18.66 3.31
N LEU A 497 11.21 18.13 3.32
CA LEU A 497 11.55 16.76 3.73
C LEU A 497 12.61 16.78 4.84
N TYR A 498 12.22 16.29 6.02
CA TYR A 498 13.06 16.25 7.21
C TYR A 498 13.37 14.81 7.59
N LEU A 499 14.65 14.51 7.81
CA LEU A 499 15.13 13.23 8.33
C LEU A 499 15.37 13.35 9.83
N GLY A 500 14.75 12.45 10.59
CA GLY A 500 14.79 12.40 12.04
C GLY A 500 15.55 11.21 12.59
N GLN A 501 16.22 11.40 13.72
CA GLN A 501 16.78 10.38 14.60
C GLN A 501 15.91 10.28 15.86
N LEU A 502 15.61 9.05 16.27
CA LEU A 502 14.92 8.74 17.52
C LEU A 502 15.96 8.34 18.56
N LEU A 503 16.17 9.15 19.61
CA LEU A 503 17.21 8.89 20.62
C LEU A 503 16.59 8.66 21.99
N TYR A 504 16.86 7.52 22.62
CA TYR A 504 16.46 7.28 24.01
C TYR A 504 17.67 7.31 24.93
N ALA A 505 17.48 7.91 26.11
CA ALA A 505 18.39 7.70 27.21
C ALA A 505 18.46 6.20 27.54
N THR A 506 19.66 5.72 27.86
CA THR A 506 19.87 4.32 28.28
C THR A 506 20.46 4.23 29.69
N ARG A 507 20.83 5.37 30.29
CA ARG A 507 21.35 5.47 31.65
C ARG A 507 20.50 6.41 32.50
N ASN A 508 20.48 6.14 33.81
CA ASN A 508 19.80 6.98 34.81
C ASN A 508 18.29 7.15 34.56
N LEU A 509 17.63 6.14 33.99
CA LEU A 509 16.22 6.15 33.56
C LEU A 509 15.20 6.42 34.67
N PHE A 510 15.54 6.03 35.91
CA PHE A 510 14.67 6.20 37.07
C PHE A 510 14.87 7.53 37.81
N GLN A 511 15.81 8.36 37.36
CA GLN A 511 16.00 9.70 37.90
C GLN A 511 15.07 10.68 37.16
N ARG A 512 14.67 11.76 37.86
CA ARG A 512 13.97 12.88 37.21
C ARG A 512 14.87 13.47 36.12
N TYR A 513 14.27 13.98 35.05
CA TYR A 513 15.01 14.72 34.03
C TYR A 513 15.60 16.01 34.63
N PHE A 514 16.89 16.20 34.41
CA PHE A 514 17.73 17.30 34.90
C PHE A 514 18.31 18.02 33.67
N PRO A 515 17.70 19.13 33.23
CA PRO A 515 18.10 19.82 32.01
C PRO A 515 19.48 20.48 32.10
N ASP A 516 20.02 20.66 33.31
CA ASP A 516 21.37 21.18 33.58
C ASP A 516 22.48 20.14 33.37
N LYS A 517 22.12 18.86 33.18
CA LYS A 517 23.09 17.80 32.96
C LYS A 517 23.43 17.65 31.48
N GLU A 518 24.71 17.48 31.21
CA GLU A 518 25.22 17.15 29.89
C GLU A 518 24.56 15.88 29.33
N PRO A 519 24.29 15.79 28.01
CA PRO A 519 23.61 14.64 27.43
C PRO A 519 24.30 13.28 27.72
N SER A 520 25.62 13.28 27.88
CA SER A 520 26.42 12.09 28.24
C SER A 520 26.03 11.48 29.59
N PHE A 521 25.40 12.26 30.49
CA PHE A 521 24.84 11.75 31.75
C PHE A 521 23.72 10.72 31.52
N TYR A 522 22.98 10.83 30.42
CA TYR A 522 21.85 9.97 30.06
C TYR A 522 22.21 8.85 29.08
N ASP A 523 23.40 8.92 28.47
CA ASP A 523 23.89 7.98 27.45
C ASP A 523 22.85 7.70 26.36
N TYR A 524 22.48 8.75 25.61
CA TYR A 524 21.51 8.64 24.53
C TYR A 524 22.03 7.72 23.42
N LYS A 525 21.20 6.76 23.01
CA LYS A 525 21.47 5.86 21.88
C LYS A 525 20.44 6.04 20.78
N LEU A 526 20.86 5.76 19.56
CA LEU A 526 20.00 5.79 18.39
C LEU A 526 19.09 4.57 18.37
N PHE A 527 17.78 4.81 18.31
CA PHE A 527 16.75 3.79 18.24
C PHE A 527 16.07 3.68 16.88
N GLY A 528 16.29 4.63 15.97
CA GLY A 528 15.64 4.62 14.68
C GLY A 528 15.75 5.91 13.88
N TYR A 529 15.25 5.83 12.65
CA TYR A 529 15.08 6.96 11.75
C TYR A 529 13.62 7.09 11.33
N PHE A 530 13.14 8.33 11.24
CA PHE A 530 11.81 8.69 10.75
C PHE A 530 11.91 9.90 9.82
N LEU A 531 10.83 10.21 9.12
CA LEU A 531 10.68 11.41 8.31
C LEU A 531 9.52 12.24 8.83
N LEU A 532 9.65 13.55 8.66
CA LEU A 532 8.53 14.47 8.63
C LEU A 532 8.48 15.09 7.24
N ILE A 533 7.30 15.08 6.62
CA ILE A 533 7.15 15.47 5.22
C ILE A 533 5.95 16.39 5.02
N ASP A 534 6.09 17.34 4.09
CA ASP A 534 4.98 18.19 3.66
C ASP A 534 3.95 17.45 2.78
N ASP A 535 2.88 18.13 2.38
CA ASP A 535 1.80 17.54 1.59
C ASP A 535 2.24 17.08 0.19
N GLU A 536 3.27 17.69 -0.41
CA GLU A 536 3.76 17.30 -1.73
C GLU A 536 4.57 16.00 -1.65
N TRP A 537 5.47 15.91 -0.68
CA TRP A 537 6.18 14.67 -0.38
C TRP A 537 5.23 13.58 0.12
N HIS A 538 4.18 13.91 0.87
CA HIS A 538 3.19 12.95 1.31
C HIS A 538 2.45 12.30 0.13
N LYS A 539 2.11 13.05 -0.92
CA LYS A 539 1.55 12.47 -2.15
C LYS A 539 2.49 11.45 -2.77
N ILE A 540 3.79 11.77 -2.87
CA ILE A 540 4.79 10.82 -3.37
C ILE A 540 4.87 9.60 -2.45
N ARG A 541 4.89 9.79 -1.12
CA ARG A 541 4.89 8.71 -0.13
C ARG A 541 3.76 7.71 -0.35
N LEU A 542 2.54 8.22 -0.53
CA LEU A 542 1.36 7.41 -0.81
C LEU A 542 1.52 6.67 -2.14
N ASN A 543 1.99 7.35 -3.18
CA ASN A 543 2.19 6.77 -4.51
C ASN A 543 3.24 5.65 -4.54
N ILE A 544 4.31 5.76 -3.72
CA ILE A 544 5.39 4.76 -3.66
C ILE A 544 5.17 3.69 -2.57
N GLY A 545 4.07 3.73 -1.81
CA GLY A 545 3.79 2.72 -0.79
C GLY A 545 4.74 2.73 0.42
N PHE A 546 5.35 3.87 0.75
CA PHE A 546 6.33 3.93 1.84
C PHE A 546 5.64 4.10 3.20
N ASP A 547 5.73 3.07 4.07
CA ASP A 547 5.23 3.06 5.46
C ASP A 547 3.70 3.23 5.58
N LEU A 548 2.93 2.60 4.69
CA LEU A 548 1.47 2.75 4.66
C LEU A 548 0.70 1.83 5.62
N ASP A 549 1.37 1.00 6.41
CA ASP A 549 0.71 0.09 7.36
C ASP A 549 -0.11 0.81 8.46
N ASN A 550 0.10 2.13 8.61
CA ASN A 550 -0.61 3.03 9.53
C ASN A 550 -1.51 4.08 8.83
N ALA A 551 -1.70 4.02 7.49
CA ALA A 551 -2.37 5.05 6.69
C ALA A 551 -3.84 4.75 6.37
#